data_AF-A0A9X6AB63-F1
#
_entry.id   AF-A0A9X6AB63-F1
#
_cell.length_a   1.000
_cell.length_b   1.000
_cell.length_c   1.000
_cell.angle_alpha   90.00
_cell.angle_beta   90.00
_cell.angle_gamma   90.00
#
_symmetry.space_group_name_H-M   'P 1'
#
loop_
_entity.id
_entity.type
_entity.pdbx_description
1 polymer ?
#
loop_
_entity_poly.entity_id
_entity_poly.type
_entity_poly.pdbx_seq_one_letter_code
_entity_poly.pdbx_strand_id
1 'polypeptide(L)'
;MRSRTLTLAAVAGAALLATAALPASASDSVTPRSAQEGSVSAADLLAKVTSCSQISNGKYKTDDETSATIPVCGKNGAVFWKADMDIDCDGQVTGKCNGNADPWFQNDTAFHQSDGKPLRAESLPYVVVPSTSSIWKYTSYGIKGGGVVAVIYNNKVEYAVVGDTGPTKIIGE
;
A
#
# COMPACT_ATOMS: atom_id res chain seq x y z
N MET A 1 -33.13 24.45 69.45
CA MET A 1 -32.89 25.86 69.04
C MET A 1 -31.45 25.97 68.55
N ARG A 2 -31.25 26.66 67.41
CA ARG A 2 -30.10 27.52 67.04
C ARG A 2 -28.67 27.00 67.32
N SER A 3 -27.73 26.97 66.38
CA SER A 3 -27.62 27.63 65.07
C SER A 3 -26.53 26.91 64.27
N ARG A 4 -26.73 26.82 62.95
CA ARG A 4 -25.68 26.51 61.98
C ARG A 4 -24.87 27.78 61.73
N THR A 5 -23.55 27.65 61.66
CA THR A 5 -22.67 28.67 61.10
C THR A 5 -21.78 27.98 60.07
N LEU A 6 -21.97 28.36 58.80
CA LEU A 6 -21.12 27.95 57.69
C LEU A 6 -19.87 28.85 57.67
N THR A 7 -18.70 28.22 57.61
CA THR A 7 -17.45 28.87 57.20
C THR A 7 -16.98 28.20 55.91
N LEU A 8 -17.14 28.93 54.80
CA LEU A 8 -16.48 28.66 53.52
C LEU A 8 -14.97 28.88 53.72
N ALA A 9 -14.19 27.81 53.63
CA ALA A 9 -12.75 27.91 53.42
C ALA A 9 -12.48 27.72 51.92
N ALA A 10 -12.12 28.82 51.25
CA ALA A 10 -11.61 28.79 49.89
C ALA A 10 -10.23 28.13 49.90
N VAL A 11 -10.15 26.90 49.40
CA VAL A 11 -8.86 26.24 49.17
C VAL A 11 -8.37 26.66 47.79
N ALA A 12 -7.39 27.57 47.77
CA ALA A 12 -6.59 27.87 46.60
C ALA A 12 -5.76 26.63 46.25
N GLY A 13 -6.18 25.88 45.24
CA GLY A 13 -5.40 24.79 44.67
C GLY A 13 -4.37 25.37 43.70
N ALA A 14 -3.09 25.30 44.06
CA ALA A 14 -2.00 25.57 43.14
C ALA A 14 -2.00 24.52 42.02
N ALA A 15 -2.16 24.95 40.77
CA ALA A 15 -1.93 24.08 39.62
C ALA A 15 -0.41 23.87 39.48
N LEU A 16 0.07 22.65 39.76
CA LEU A 16 1.38 22.24 39.27
C LEU A 16 1.29 22.10 37.75
N LEU A 17 1.85 23.07 37.04
CA LEU A 17 2.25 22.90 35.65
C LEU A 17 3.45 21.94 35.64
N ALA A 18 3.16 20.65 35.61
CA ALA A 18 4.16 19.68 35.18
C ALA A 18 4.47 20.02 33.71
N THR A 19 5.67 20.52 33.44
CA THR A 19 6.24 20.54 32.10
C THR A 19 6.31 19.10 31.64
N ALA A 20 5.27 18.63 30.95
CA ALA A 20 5.37 17.42 30.16
C ALA A 20 6.42 17.72 29.09
N ALA A 21 7.63 17.20 29.28
CA ALA A 21 8.60 17.11 28.21
C ALA A 21 7.95 16.25 27.12
N LEU A 22 7.42 16.91 26.09
CA LEU A 22 6.99 16.25 24.87
C LEU A 22 8.19 15.42 24.39
N PRO A 23 8.04 14.12 24.12
CA PRO A 23 9.10 13.39 23.44
C PRO A 23 9.36 14.15 22.14
N ALA A 24 10.59 14.64 21.99
CA ALA A 24 11.04 15.30 20.78
C ALA A 24 10.66 14.41 19.60
N SER A 25 9.96 14.98 18.63
CA SER A 25 9.64 14.33 17.37
C SER A 25 10.90 13.67 16.84
N ALA A 26 10.90 12.35 16.79
CA ALA A 26 11.87 11.61 16.00
C ALA A 26 11.58 11.97 14.54
N SER A 27 12.21 13.06 14.07
CA SER A 27 12.45 13.28 12.65
C SER A 27 13.55 12.31 12.22
N ASP A 28 13.30 11.02 12.38
CA ASP A 28 14.00 10.04 11.60
C ASP A 28 13.50 10.25 10.19
N SER A 29 14.30 10.94 9.38
CA SER A 29 14.25 10.80 7.95
C SER A 29 14.43 9.31 7.64
N VAL A 30 13.32 8.58 7.61
CA VAL A 30 13.25 7.21 7.11
C VAL A 30 13.64 7.32 5.65
N THR A 31 14.94 7.18 5.41
CA THR A 31 15.43 6.90 4.07
C THR A 31 14.75 5.58 3.71
N PRO A 32 13.95 5.52 2.62
CA PRO A 32 13.37 4.25 2.20
C PRO A 32 14.50 3.26 2.12
N ARG A 33 14.47 2.23 2.99
CA ARG A 33 15.48 1.19 2.95
C ARG A 33 15.39 0.60 1.55
N SER A 34 16.52 0.51 0.84
CA SER A 34 16.51 -0.17 -0.46
C SER A 34 15.84 -1.51 -0.25
N ALA A 35 14.95 -1.86 -1.17
CA ALA A 35 14.33 -3.16 -1.16
C ALA A 35 15.49 -4.20 -1.10
N GLN A 36 15.44 -5.04 -0.08
CA GLN A 36 16.45 -6.07 0.21
C GLN A 36 15.73 -7.40 0.11
N GLU A 37 16.30 -8.31 -0.67
CA GLU A 37 15.86 -9.70 -0.69
C GLU A 37 15.87 -10.24 0.76
N GLY A 38 14.71 -10.70 1.22
CA GLY A 38 14.56 -11.32 2.53
C GLY A 38 15.26 -12.68 2.60
N SER A 39 15.05 -13.42 3.68
CA SER A 39 15.56 -14.81 3.78
C SER A 39 14.86 -15.80 2.86
N VAL A 40 13.84 -15.35 2.12
CA VAL A 40 13.07 -16.17 1.16
C VAL A 40 13.60 -15.89 -0.23
N SER A 41 14.13 -16.92 -0.89
CA SER A 41 14.70 -16.77 -2.23
C SER A 41 13.62 -16.65 -3.30
N ALA A 42 13.97 -16.02 -4.43
CA ALA A 42 13.13 -16.02 -5.62
C ALA A 42 12.74 -17.45 -6.07
N ALA A 43 13.69 -18.40 -6.00
CA ALA A 43 13.46 -19.79 -6.36
C ALA A 43 12.40 -20.46 -5.46
N ASP A 44 12.42 -20.19 -4.15
CA ASP A 44 11.44 -20.74 -3.21
C ASP A 44 10.03 -20.24 -3.50
N LEU A 45 9.88 -18.95 -3.79
CA LEU A 45 8.58 -18.38 -4.17
C LEU A 45 8.10 -18.94 -5.51
N LEU A 46 8.96 -18.97 -6.53
CA LEU A 46 8.65 -19.50 -7.85
C LEU A 46 8.23 -20.97 -7.79
N ALA A 47 8.88 -21.78 -6.94
CA ALA A 47 8.50 -23.17 -6.70
C ALA A 47 7.08 -23.32 -6.13
N LYS A 48 6.53 -22.29 -5.44
CA LYS A 48 5.15 -22.31 -4.94
C LYS A 48 4.12 -21.91 -6.00
N VAL A 49 4.51 -21.18 -7.05
CA VAL A 49 3.59 -20.60 -8.04
C VAL A 49 3.74 -21.21 -9.45
N THR A 50 4.15 -22.47 -9.53
CA THR A 50 4.40 -23.17 -10.81
C THR A 50 3.14 -23.54 -11.60
N SER A 51 1.96 -23.53 -10.97
CA SER A 51 0.69 -23.84 -11.62
C SER A 51 -0.41 -22.86 -11.22
N CYS A 52 -1.29 -22.54 -12.18
CA CYS A 52 -2.38 -21.59 -11.98
C CYS A 52 -3.70 -22.31 -11.77
N SER A 53 -4.25 -22.24 -10.55
CA SER A 53 -5.68 -22.43 -10.34
C SER A 53 -6.35 -21.07 -10.53
N GLN A 54 -6.86 -20.82 -11.74
CA GLN A 54 -7.43 -19.51 -12.08
C GLN A 54 -8.65 -19.21 -11.18
N ILE A 55 -8.63 -18.04 -10.56
CA ILE A 55 -9.70 -17.53 -9.69
C ILE A 55 -10.43 -16.33 -10.30
N SER A 56 -9.86 -15.69 -11.33
CA SER A 56 -10.56 -14.67 -12.12
C SER A 56 -11.56 -15.31 -13.10
N ASN A 57 -12.67 -14.63 -13.36
CA ASN A 57 -13.69 -15.04 -14.35
C ASN A 57 -13.26 -14.79 -15.81
N GLY A 58 -12.04 -14.30 -16.02
CA GLY A 58 -11.48 -13.96 -17.31
C GLY A 58 -9.97 -13.72 -17.20
N LYS A 59 -9.39 -13.19 -18.26
CA LYS A 59 -7.97 -12.83 -18.34
C LYS A 59 -7.82 -11.32 -18.51
N TYR A 60 -6.67 -10.82 -18.11
CA TYR A 60 -6.26 -9.44 -18.22
C TYR A 60 -5.26 -9.26 -19.36
N LYS A 61 -5.23 -8.04 -19.88
CA LYS A 61 -4.18 -7.52 -20.74
C LYS A 61 -3.04 -6.95 -19.91
N THR A 62 -1.87 -6.81 -20.50
CA THR A 62 -0.83 -5.95 -19.93
C THR A 62 -1.05 -4.51 -20.37
N ASP A 63 -1.25 -4.30 -21.67
CA ASP A 63 -1.52 -2.97 -22.23
C ASP A 63 -2.82 -2.97 -23.05
N ASP A 64 -3.37 -1.79 -23.34
CA ASP A 64 -4.64 -1.63 -24.06
C ASP A 64 -4.65 -2.30 -25.44
N GLU A 65 -3.52 -2.27 -26.15
CA GLU A 65 -3.32 -2.85 -27.47
C GLU A 65 -3.09 -4.37 -27.45
N THR A 66 -2.85 -4.97 -26.28
CA THR A 66 -2.53 -6.39 -26.17
C THR A 66 -3.77 -7.28 -26.07
N SER A 67 -3.55 -8.58 -26.26
CA SER A 67 -4.58 -9.60 -26.04
C SER A 67 -4.65 -10.00 -24.57
N ALA A 68 -5.87 -10.25 -24.07
CA ALA A 68 -6.08 -10.68 -22.70
C ALA A 68 -5.58 -12.12 -22.48
N THR A 69 -4.41 -12.26 -21.84
CA THR A 69 -3.74 -13.56 -21.68
C THR A 69 -3.41 -13.90 -20.22
N ILE A 70 -3.48 -12.93 -19.30
CA ILE A 70 -3.01 -13.06 -17.92
C ILE A 70 -4.16 -13.46 -16.98
N PRO A 71 -4.20 -14.70 -16.45
CA PRO A 71 -5.15 -15.06 -15.40
C PRO A 71 -4.67 -14.57 -14.03
N VAL A 72 -5.62 -14.33 -13.11
CA VAL A 72 -5.29 -14.24 -11.67
C VAL A 72 -5.42 -15.64 -11.08
N CYS A 73 -4.37 -16.10 -10.41
CA CYS A 73 -4.25 -17.46 -9.90
C CYS A 73 -4.34 -17.48 -8.37
N GLY A 74 -5.08 -18.44 -7.83
CA GLY A 74 -5.16 -18.70 -6.40
C GLY A 74 -4.03 -19.60 -5.92
N LYS A 75 -3.55 -19.33 -4.71
CA LYS A 75 -2.69 -20.20 -3.91
C LYS A 75 -3.15 -20.20 -2.46
N ASN A 76 -2.73 -21.18 -1.67
CA ASN A 76 -3.08 -21.28 -0.25
C ASN A 76 -2.66 -20.01 0.52
N GLY A 77 -3.63 -19.13 0.80
CA GLY A 77 -3.42 -17.86 1.48
C GLY A 77 -2.78 -16.75 0.64
N ALA A 78 -2.70 -16.89 -0.69
CA ALA A 78 -2.12 -15.89 -1.59
C ALA A 78 -2.80 -15.90 -2.96
N VAL A 79 -2.62 -14.81 -3.71
CA VAL A 79 -2.92 -14.75 -5.14
C VAL A 79 -1.64 -14.42 -5.90
N PHE A 80 -1.55 -14.80 -7.17
CA PHE A 80 -0.43 -14.43 -8.01
C PHE A 80 -0.83 -14.32 -9.48
N TRP A 81 -0.03 -13.59 -10.23
CA TRP A 81 -0.05 -13.52 -11.68
C TRP A 81 1.38 -13.28 -12.17
N LYS A 82 1.61 -13.42 -13.47
CA LYS A 82 2.84 -12.98 -14.13
C LYS A 82 2.45 -11.98 -15.20
N ALA A 83 2.95 -10.76 -15.09
CA ALA A 83 2.76 -9.67 -16.03
C ALA A 83 4.13 -8.99 -16.25
N ASP A 84 4.12 -7.81 -16.86
CA ASP A 84 5.28 -7.02 -17.25
C ASP A 84 5.79 -6.03 -16.20
N MET A 85 4.97 -5.63 -15.21
CA MET A 85 5.38 -4.74 -14.12
C MET A 85 5.79 -3.35 -14.63
N ASP A 86 4.85 -2.66 -15.28
CA ASP A 86 4.93 -1.25 -15.62
C ASP A 86 5.01 -0.38 -14.36
N ILE A 87 5.57 0.81 -14.52
CA ILE A 87 5.72 1.75 -13.41
C ILE A 87 4.52 2.70 -13.41
N ASP A 88 3.66 2.53 -12.42
CA ASP A 88 2.63 3.49 -12.06
C ASP A 88 3.25 4.69 -11.31
N CYS A 89 3.03 5.91 -11.82
CA CYS A 89 3.57 7.15 -11.26
C CYS A 89 2.57 7.91 -10.38
N ASP A 90 1.41 7.34 -10.07
CA ASP A 90 0.32 8.05 -9.40
C ASP A 90 0.65 8.45 -7.96
N GLY A 91 -0.09 9.44 -7.49
CA GLY A 91 -0.01 9.98 -6.13
C GLY A 91 0.72 11.31 -6.05
N GLN A 92 1.65 11.44 -5.10
CA GLN A 92 2.30 12.72 -4.84
C GLN A 92 3.26 13.09 -5.97
N VAL A 93 3.18 14.33 -6.43
CA VAL A 93 4.12 14.91 -7.38
C VAL A 93 5.54 14.89 -6.80
N THR A 94 6.47 14.35 -7.58
CA THR A 94 7.90 14.26 -7.25
C THR A 94 8.75 14.66 -8.47
N GLY A 95 10.07 14.55 -8.33
CA GLY A 95 10.99 14.85 -9.42
C GLY A 95 10.86 13.86 -10.58
N LYS A 96 10.54 12.59 -10.29
CA LYS A 96 10.40 11.53 -11.30
C LYS A 96 8.96 11.19 -11.65
N CYS A 97 8.04 11.27 -10.70
CA CYS A 97 6.63 10.93 -10.90
C CYS A 97 5.81 12.23 -10.90
N ASN A 98 5.33 12.63 -12.08
CA ASN A 98 4.53 13.84 -12.30
C ASN A 98 3.92 13.81 -13.71
N GLY A 99 2.96 14.70 -13.98
CA GLY A 99 2.27 14.77 -15.28
C GLY A 99 3.12 15.15 -16.49
N ASN A 100 4.41 15.52 -16.32
CA ASN A 100 5.33 15.67 -17.45
C ASN A 100 6.07 14.38 -17.77
N ALA A 101 6.29 13.52 -16.76
CA ALA A 101 6.98 12.24 -16.89
C ALA A 101 6.02 11.12 -17.33
N ASP A 102 4.76 11.20 -16.91
CA ASP A 102 3.72 10.24 -17.21
C ASP A 102 2.46 10.95 -17.74
N PRO A 103 2.05 10.71 -19.00
CA PRO A 103 0.86 11.33 -19.58
C PRO A 103 -0.46 10.84 -18.96
N TRP A 104 -0.45 9.75 -18.19
CA TRP A 104 -1.62 9.19 -17.51
C TRP A 104 -1.68 9.49 -16.00
N PHE A 105 -0.66 10.19 -15.49
CA PHE A 105 -0.51 10.55 -14.07
C PHE A 105 -1.79 11.07 -13.42
N GLN A 106 -2.17 10.47 -12.30
CA GLN A 106 -3.13 10.97 -11.34
C GLN A 106 -2.41 11.50 -10.09
N ASN A 107 -2.92 12.58 -9.53
CA ASN A 107 -2.36 13.17 -8.31
C ASN A 107 -2.88 12.53 -7.01
N ASP A 108 -3.45 11.33 -7.11
CA ASP A 108 -4.07 10.58 -6.02
C ASP A 108 -3.78 9.08 -6.20
N THR A 109 -3.95 8.29 -5.14
CA THR A 109 -3.85 6.82 -5.17
C THR A 109 -5.02 6.19 -4.44
N ALA A 110 -5.48 5.01 -4.85
CA ALA A 110 -6.63 4.34 -4.23
C ALA A 110 -6.44 4.09 -2.73
N PHE A 111 -5.19 3.93 -2.27
CA PHE A 111 -4.85 3.83 -0.86
C PHE A 111 -3.93 4.98 -0.45
N HIS A 112 -4.08 5.44 0.79
CA HIS A 112 -3.38 6.61 1.29
C HIS A 112 -2.44 6.24 2.44
N GLN A 113 -1.45 7.11 2.67
CA GLN A 113 -0.61 7.05 3.86
C GLN A 113 -1.42 7.35 5.13
N SER A 114 -0.81 7.11 6.30
CA SER A 114 -1.44 7.39 7.60
C SER A 114 -1.72 8.88 7.85
N ASP A 115 -1.02 9.78 7.14
CA ASP A 115 -1.27 11.22 7.18
C ASP A 115 -2.39 11.66 6.20
N GLY A 116 -3.05 10.70 5.55
CA GLY A 116 -4.16 10.96 4.63
C GLY A 116 -3.72 11.53 3.28
N LYS A 117 -2.43 11.50 2.94
CA LYS A 117 -1.94 11.87 1.61
C LYS A 117 -1.84 10.64 0.69
N PRO A 118 -1.90 10.84 -0.64
CA PRO A 118 -1.63 9.79 -1.61
C PRO A 118 -0.24 9.17 -1.40
N LEU A 119 0.03 8.01 -1.97
CA LEU A 119 1.35 7.39 -1.90
C LEU A 119 2.39 8.19 -2.69
N ARG A 120 3.67 7.86 -2.48
CA ARG A 120 4.81 8.50 -3.17
C ARG A 120 5.54 7.47 -4.02
N ALA A 121 5.11 7.28 -5.27
CA ALA A 121 5.64 6.28 -6.21
C ALA A 121 7.17 6.27 -6.33
N GLU A 122 7.81 7.45 -6.36
CA GLU A 122 9.28 7.55 -6.45
C GLU A 122 10.03 6.90 -5.25
N SER A 123 9.37 6.75 -4.10
CA SER A 123 10.02 6.34 -2.84
C SER A 123 9.40 5.15 -2.12
N LEU A 124 8.14 4.82 -2.42
CA LEU A 124 7.42 3.70 -1.82
C LEU A 124 7.15 2.65 -2.90
N PRO A 125 7.78 1.46 -2.83
CA PRO A 125 7.44 0.37 -3.72
C PRO A 125 6.00 -0.07 -3.46
N TYR A 126 5.13 0.12 -4.46
CA TYR A 126 3.80 -0.44 -4.46
C TYR A 126 3.51 -1.19 -5.76
N VAL A 127 2.47 -2.01 -5.71
CA VAL A 127 1.89 -2.75 -6.83
C VAL A 127 0.43 -2.34 -6.97
N VAL A 128 -0.03 -2.28 -8.20
CA VAL A 128 -1.39 -1.93 -8.57
C VAL A 128 -2.19 -3.20 -8.83
N VAL A 129 -3.34 -3.31 -8.18
CA VAL A 129 -4.28 -4.40 -8.48
C VAL A 129 -5.36 -3.88 -9.43
N PRO A 130 -5.89 -4.69 -10.36
CA PRO A 130 -6.99 -4.20 -11.19
C PRO A 130 -8.19 -3.78 -10.34
N SER A 131 -8.80 -2.65 -10.70
CA SER A 131 -10.06 -2.22 -10.09
C SER A 131 -11.10 -3.34 -10.13
N THR A 132 -11.90 -3.44 -9.07
CA THR A 132 -12.92 -4.47 -8.93
C THR A 132 -13.86 -4.48 -10.14
N SER A 133 -14.02 -5.64 -10.76
CA SER A 133 -14.86 -5.82 -11.94
C SER A 133 -15.52 -7.20 -11.96
N SER A 134 -16.23 -7.52 -13.05
CA SER A 134 -16.73 -8.88 -13.29
C SER A 134 -15.61 -9.90 -13.52
N ILE A 135 -14.40 -9.46 -13.89
CA ILE A 135 -13.24 -10.33 -14.09
C ILE A 135 -12.68 -10.78 -12.73
N TRP A 136 -12.45 -9.84 -11.82
CA TRP A 136 -11.92 -10.14 -10.49
C TRP A 136 -12.28 -9.04 -9.48
N LYS A 137 -12.44 -9.45 -8.22
CA LYS A 137 -12.65 -8.58 -7.06
C LYS A 137 -11.61 -8.92 -6.01
N TYR A 138 -10.52 -8.16 -5.95
CA TYR A 138 -9.37 -8.47 -5.09
C TYR A 138 -9.76 -8.54 -3.59
N THR A 139 -10.71 -7.70 -3.16
CA THR A 139 -11.19 -7.67 -1.77
C THR A 139 -11.85 -8.97 -1.32
N SER A 140 -12.44 -9.75 -2.24
CA SER A 140 -13.00 -11.07 -1.93
C SER A 140 -11.94 -12.10 -1.53
N TYR A 141 -10.67 -11.82 -1.76
CA TYR A 141 -9.52 -12.68 -1.42
C TYR A 141 -8.71 -12.12 -0.23
N GLY A 142 -9.28 -11.19 0.53
CA GLY A 142 -8.64 -10.60 1.72
C GLY A 142 -7.53 -9.59 1.41
N ILE A 143 -7.36 -9.21 0.15
CA ILE A 143 -6.40 -8.21 -0.30
C ILE A 143 -6.94 -6.82 0.02
N LYS A 144 -6.08 -5.96 0.55
CA LYS A 144 -6.37 -4.59 0.98
C LYS A 144 -5.15 -3.70 0.76
N GLY A 145 -5.36 -2.38 0.76
CA GLY A 145 -4.27 -1.41 0.79
C GLY A 145 -3.28 -1.69 1.91
N GLY A 146 -1.99 -1.58 1.61
CA GLY A 146 -0.92 -1.94 2.54
C GLY A 146 -0.68 -3.45 2.70
N GLY A 147 -1.43 -4.30 1.99
CA GLY A 147 -1.17 -5.74 1.93
C GLY A 147 0.18 -6.02 1.26
N VAL A 148 0.98 -6.94 1.80
CA VAL A 148 2.33 -7.23 1.30
C VAL A 148 2.27 -7.96 -0.05
N VAL A 149 3.10 -7.50 -0.99
CA VAL A 149 3.33 -8.14 -2.29
C VAL A 149 4.80 -8.51 -2.41
N ALA A 150 5.07 -9.67 -2.98
CA ALA A 150 6.42 -10.06 -3.39
C ALA A 150 6.51 -9.97 -4.92
N VAL A 151 7.39 -9.11 -5.42
CA VAL A 151 7.69 -8.96 -6.84
C VAL A 151 8.96 -9.75 -7.14
N ILE A 152 8.91 -10.61 -8.14
CA ILE A 152 10.02 -11.49 -8.51
C ILE A 152 10.47 -11.14 -9.93
N TYR A 153 11.71 -10.70 -10.07
CA TYR A 153 12.29 -10.37 -11.36
C TYR A 153 13.79 -10.68 -11.37
N ASN A 154 14.30 -11.28 -12.45
CA ASN A 154 15.71 -11.63 -12.61
C ASN A 154 16.35 -12.32 -11.39
N ASN A 155 15.65 -13.32 -10.84
CA ASN A 155 16.08 -14.08 -9.65
C ASN A 155 16.32 -13.20 -8.40
N LYS A 156 15.58 -12.09 -8.28
CA LYS A 156 15.52 -11.25 -7.08
C LYS A 156 14.09 -11.16 -6.60
N VAL A 157 13.93 -10.96 -5.29
CA VAL A 157 12.64 -10.67 -4.66
C VAL A 157 12.70 -9.28 -4.06
N GLU A 158 11.71 -8.47 -4.39
CA GLU A 158 11.45 -7.21 -3.69
C GLU A 158 10.06 -7.24 -3.07
N TYR A 159 9.96 -6.68 -1.87
CA TYR A 159 8.68 -6.56 -1.18
C TYR A 159 8.11 -5.17 -1.36
N ALA A 160 6.85 -5.13 -1.73
CA ALA A 160 6.05 -3.94 -1.95
C ALA A 160 4.73 -4.05 -1.18
N VAL A 161 3.88 -3.04 -1.33
CA VAL A 161 2.51 -3.06 -0.82
C VAL A 161 1.51 -2.93 -1.96
N VAL A 162 0.28 -3.42 -1.79
CA VAL A 162 -0.84 -3.00 -2.63
C VAL A 162 -1.10 -1.53 -2.36
N GLY A 163 -0.83 -0.68 -3.35
CA GLY A 163 -0.84 0.78 -3.20
C GLY A 163 -1.91 1.50 -4.01
N ASP A 164 -2.30 0.92 -5.14
CA ASP A 164 -3.32 1.51 -6.01
C ASP A 164 -4.25 0.47 -6.65
N THR A 165 -5.23 0.97 -7.40
CA THR A 165 -6.07 0.18 -8.28
C THR A 165 -6.10 0.75 -9.70
N GLY A 166 -5.73 -0.09 -10.66
CA GLY A 166 -5.64 0.28 -12.07
C GLY A 166 -6.92 -0.01 -12.86
N PRO A 167 -6.86 0.03 -14.20
CA PRO A 167 -8.02 -0.22 -15.06
C PRO A 167 -8.65 -1.61 -14.86
N THR A 168 -9.95 -1.73 -15.15
CA THR A 168 -10.71 -2.97 -14.88
C THR A 168 -10.34 -4.18 -15.77
N LYS A 169 -9.48 -3.98 -16.78
CA LYS A 169 -9.12 -4.98 -17.80
C LYS A 169 -7.60 -5.11 -18.06
N ILE A 170 -6.79 -4.30 -17.39
CA ILE A 170 -5.33 -4.32 -17.44
C ILE A 170 -4.80 -4.84 -16.09
N ILE A 171 -3.70 -5.59 -16.13
CA ILE A 171 -2.93 -6.02 -14.95
C ILE A 171 -1.45 -6.01 -15.29
N GLY A 172 -0.63 -5.56 -14.35
CA GLY A 172 0.81 -5.52 -14.56
C GLY A 172 1.46 -4.22 -14.15
N GLU A 173 0.81 -3.40 -13.34
CA GLU A 173 1.33 -2.14 -12.78
C GLU A 173 1.72 -2.32 -11.30
#